data_AF-A0A3L8S3C3-F1
#
_entry.id   AF-A0A3L8S3C3-F1
#
_cell.length_a   1.000
_cell.length_b   1.000
_cell.length_c   1.000
_cell.angle_alpha   90.00
_cell.angle_beta   90.00
_cell.angle_gamma   90.00
#
_symmetry.space_group_name_H-M   'P 1'
#
loop_
_entity.id
_entity.type
_entity.pdbx_description
1 polymer ?
#
loop_
_entity_poly.entity_id
_entity_poly.type
_entity_poly.pdbx_seq_one_letter_code
_entity_poly.pdbx_strand_id
1 'polypeptide(L)' 'MEELQSRYRQMEERITCPICIDDQIRLVFQCGHGSCPDCSTALTVCPICRQAIRERIPIFV' A
#
# COMPACT_ATOMS: atom_id res chain seq x y z
N MET A 1 -12.65 15.87 20.33
CA MET A 1 -12.46 14.40 20.38
C MET A 1 -12.54 13.79 18.98
N GLU A 2 -13.52 14.20 18.17
CA GLU A 2 -13.69 13.74 16.78
C GLU A 2 -12.50 14.04 15.86
N GLU A 3 -11.84 15.20 16.00
CA GLU A 3 -10.68 15.55 15.16
C GLU A 3 -9.48 14.61 15.34
N LEU A 4 -9.18 14.21 16.57
CA LEU A 4 -8.05 13.31 16.85
C LEU A 4 -8.32 11.91 16.29
N GLN A 5 -9.55 11.42 16.42
CA GLN A 5 -9.98 10.15 15.84
C GLN A 5 -9.98 10.19 14.30
N SER A 6 -10.38 11.32 13.71
CA SER A 6 -10.31 11.53 12.25
C SER A 6 -8.86 11.49 11.75
N ARG A 7 -7.95 12.19 12.44
CA ARG A 7 -6.52 12.19 12.10
C ARG A 7 -5.88 10.81 12.24
N TYR A 8 -6.26 10.05 13.27
CA TYR A 8 -5.76 8.69 13.45
C TYR A 8 -6.18 7.77 12.29
N ARG A 9 -7.47 7.78 11.92
CA ARG A 9 -7.98 7.03 10.76
C ARG A 9 -7.27 7.40 9.46
N GLN A 10 -7.08 8.70 9.22
CA GLN A 10 -6.35 9.15 8.02
C GLN A 10 -4.90 8.67 7.99
N MET A 11 -4.25 8.48 9.14
CA MET A 11 -2.90 7.89 9.19
C MET A 11 -2.93 6.39 8.93
N GLU A 12 -3.88 5.65 9.52
CA GLU A 12 -4.04 4.22 9.26
C GLU A 12 -4.33 3.94 7.78
N GLU A 13 -5.28 4.66 7.17
CA GLU A 13 -5.63 4.48 5.76
C GLU A 13 -4.45 4.67 4.79
N ARG A 14 -3.47 5.52 5.14
CA ARG A 14 -2.28 5.77 4.31
C ARG A 14 -1.30 4.60 4.30
N ILE A 15 -1.29 3.79 5.35
CA ILE A 15 -0.38 2.64 5.49
C ILE A 15 -1.08 1.31 5.24
N THR A 16 -2.40 1.27 5.15
CA THR A 16 -3.16 0.06 4.82
C THR A 16 -3.06 -0.25 3.33
N CYS A 17 -2.97 -1.54 2.99
CA CYS A 17 -2.94 -2.02 1.62
C CYS A 17 -4.23 -1.62 0.91
N PRO A 18 -4.16 -0.92 -0.25
CA PRO A 18 -5.35 -0.45 -0.95
C PRO A 18 -6.11 -1.57 -1.69
N ILE A 19 -5.65 -2.82 -1.56
CA ILE A 19 -6.20 -3.98 -2.28
C ILE A 19 -7.03 -4.84 -1.34
N CYS A 20 -6.44 -5.35 -0.26
CA CYS A 20 -7.17 -6.15 0.74
C CYS A 20 -7.83 -5.29 1.82
N ILE A 21 -7.35 -4.06 2.04
CA ILE A 21 -7.84 -3.17 3.11
C ILE A 21 -7.74 -3.84 4.51
N ASP A 22 -6.76 -4.72 4.67
CA ASP A 22 -6.56 -5.51 5.90
C ASP A 22 -5.11 -5.39 6.38
N ASP A 23 -4.16 -5.80 5.55
CA ASP A 23 -2.73 -5.71 5.86
C ASP A 23 -2.14 -4.34 5.58
N GLN A 24 -1.01 -4.04 6.22
CA GLN A 24 -0.21 -2.84 5.93
C GLN A 24 0.64 -2.99 4.66
N ILE A 25 0.93 -1.86 4.03
CA ILE A 25 1.87 -1.73 2.93
C ILE A 25 3.28 -2.04 3.46
N ARG A 26 3.89 -3.10 2.90
CA ARG A 26 5.28 -3.48 3.19
C ARG A 26 6.14 -3.62 1.94
N LEU A 27 5.53 -3.42 0.77
CA LEU A 27 6.22 -3.44 -0.51
C LEU A 27 5.84 -2.19 -1.30
N VAL A 28 6.83 -1.59 -1.94
CA VAL A 28 6.67 -0.50 -2.90
C VAL A 28 7.18 -0.96 -4.26
N PHE A 29 6.42 -0.68 -5.32
CA PHE A 29 6.84 -0.91 -6.69
C PHE A 29 7.76 0.21 -7.17
N GLN A 30 8.50 -0.01 -8.25
CA GLN A 30 9.40 1.01 -8.82
C GLN A 30 8.69 2.32 -9.22
N CYS A 31 7.37 2.31 -9.35
CA CYS A 31 6.55 3.49 -9.62
C CYS A 31 6.20 4.32 -8.36
N GLY A 32 6.63 3.89 -7.16
CA GLY A 32 6.37 4.56 -5.88
C GLY A 32 5.07 4.17 -5.16
N HIS A 33 4.24 3.30 -5.74
CA HIS A 33 3.01 2.81 -5.12
C HIS A 33 3.22 1.47 -4.42
N GLY A 34 2.43 1.15 -3.39
CA GLY A 34 2.66 -0.04 -2.58
C GLY A 34 1.45 -0.92 -2.29
N SER A 35 1.73 -2.12 -1.80
CA SER A 35 0.75 -3.10 -1.33
C SER A 35 1.33 -3.97 -0.21
N CYS A 36 0.52 -4.82 0.42
CA CYS A 36 1.02 -5.85 1.30
C CYS A 36 1.74 -6.96 0.51
N PRO A 37 2.57 -7.80 1.16
CA PRO A 37 3.29 -8.89 0.51
C PRO A 37 2.37 -9.83 -0.26
N ASP A 38 1.26 -10.23 0.36
CA ASP A 38 0.34 -11.23 -0.19
C ASP A 38 -0.34 -10.73 -1.46
N CYS A 39 -0.92 -9.52 -1.44
CA CYS A 39 -1.52 -8.94 -2.63
C CYS A 39 -0.51 -8.67 -3.75
N SER A 40 0.76 -8.40 -3.43
CA SER A 40 1.78 -8.08 -4.44
C SER A 40 2.17 -9.24 -5.35
N THR A 41 1.95 -10.48 -4.89
CA THR A 41 2.41 -11.70 -5.58
C THR A 41 1.69 -11.91 -6.90
N ALA A 42 0.39 -11.64 -6.96
CA ALA A 42 -0.44 -11.81 -8.15
C ALA A 42 -0.37 -10.62 -9.14
N LEU A 43 0.25 -9.51 -8.75
CA LEU A 43 0.25 -8.28 -9.55
C LEU A 43 1.39 -8.28 -10.58
N THR A 44 1.07 -8.11 -11.85
CA THR A 44 2.06 -7.82 -12.91
C THR A 44 2.09 -6.34 -13.29
N VAL A 45 1.07 -5.59 -12.87
CA VAL A 45 0.85 -4.18 -13.17
C VAL A 45 0.40 -3.48 -11.89
N CYS A 46 0.89 -2.26 -11.66
CA CYS A 46 0.50 -1.45 -10.51
C CYS A 46 -1.00 -1.12 -10.58
N PRO A 47 -1.80 -1.40 -9.54
CA PRO A 47 -3.24 -1.15 -9.55
C PRO A 47 -3.60 0.34 -9.53
N ILE A 48 -2.65 1.21 -9.15
CA ILE A 48 -2.87 2.66 -9.00
C ILE A 48 -2.53 3.41 -10.30
N CYS A 49 -1.31 3.22 -10.83
CA CYS A 49 -0.84 3.97 -12.02
C CYS A 49 -0.75 3.13 -13.30
N ARG A 50 -1.09 1.84 -13.25
CA ARG A 50 -1.09 0.91 -14.39
C ARG A 50 0.28 0.69 -15.07
N GLN A 51 1.38 1.06 -14.42
CA GLN A 51 2.72 0.71 -14.89
C GLN A 51 3.05 -0.77 -14.61
N ALA A 52 3.69 -1.45 -15.57
CA ALA A 52 4.16 -2.82 -15.38
C ALA A 52 5.15 -2.90 -14.21
N ILE A 53 4.96 -3.83 -13.28
CA ILE A 53 5.80 -3.97 -12.09
C ILE A 53 7.10 -4.66 -12.49
N ARG A 54 8.23 -3.97 -12.26
CA ARG A 54 9.57 -4.50 -12.55
C ARG A 54 10.32 -4.89 -11.28
N GLU A 55 10.11 -4.10 -10.22
CA GLU A 55 10.76 -4.30 -8.94
C GLU A 55 9.73 -4.20 -7.82
N ARG A 56 9.94 -5.00 -6.78
CA ARG A 56 9.21 -4.95 -5.51
C ARG A 56 10.24 -4.70 -4.42
N ILE A 57 10.14 -3.55 -3.77
CA ILE A 57 11.10 -3.05 -2.80
C ILE A 57 10.46 -3.20 -1.42
N PRO A 58 10.98 -4.07 -0.53
CA PRO A 58 10.54 -4.14 0.84
C PRO A 58 10.81 -2.85 1.60
N ILE A 59 9.83 -2.38 2.35
CA ILE A 59 9.94 -1.21 3.23
C ILE A 59 9.59 -1.60 4.65
N PHE A 60 10.23 -0.91 5.60
CA PHE A 60 9.94 -1.01 7.02
C PHE A 60 9.35 0.32 7.45
N VAL A 61 8.07 0.31 7.83
CA VAL A 61 7.30 1.45 8.34
C VAL A 61 6.96 1.25 9.80
#